data_AF-G7M2W6-F1
#
_entry.id   AF-G7M2W6-F1
#
_cell.length_a   1.000
_cell.length_b   1.000
_cell.length_c   1.000
_cell.angle_alpha   90.00
_cell.angle_beta   90.00
_cell.angle_gamma   90.00
#
_symmetry.space_group_name_H-M   'P 1'
#
loop_
_entity.id
_entity.type
_entity.pdbx_description
1 polymer ?
#
loop_
_entity_poly.entity_id
_entity_poly.type
_entity_poly.pdbx_seq_one_letter_code
_entity_poly.pdbx_strand_id
1 'polypeptide(L)'
;MQNNVDKLFIRLAKLFRTIEESGLTNVKLIEEKDIIDEFYNKSVSMVLRGKIPEHIDLILSFELTRAIRDNFDDEVIQCLILVKKLIEPIRNLKYDNIIEFAKVWASTEVYHEINDEILQKYVQRDFERGD
;
A
#
# COMPACT_ATOMS: atom_id res chain seq x y z
N MET A 1 -17.06 -12.74 -0.30
CA MET A 1 -16.36 -12.47 0.97
C MET A 1 -14.99 -11.94 0.59
N GLN A 2 -14.67 -10.69 0.91
CA GLN A 2 -13.45 -10.05 0.43
C GLN A 2 -12.25 -10.56 1.23
N ASN A 3 -11.20 -11.02 0.54
CA ASN A 3 -10.01 -11.58 1.15
C ASN A 3 -9.12 -10.45 1.75
N ASN A 4 -8.07 -10.80 2.48
CA ASN A 4 -7.23 -9.81 3.15
C ASN A 4 -6.37 -9.01 2.17
N VAL A 5 -5.94 -9.64 1.07
CA VAL A 5 -5.18 -8.99 -0.01
C VAL A 5 -6.01 -7.87 -0.65
N ASP A 6 -7.26 -8.14 -0.98
CA ASP A 6 -8.21 -7.19 -1.55
C ASP A 6 -8.45 -6.00 -0.62
N LYS A 7 -8.72 -6.29 0.67
CA LYS A 7 -8.89 -5.23 1.69
C LYS A 7 -7.64 -4.37 1.82
N LEU A 8 -6.45 -4.98 1.74
CA LEU A 8 -5.18 -4.28 1.81
C LEU A 8 -5.00 -3.36 0.60
N PHE A 9 -5.28 -3.84 -0.61
CA PHE A 9 -5.16 -3.03 -1.81
C PHE A 9 -6.08 -1.79 -1.80
N ILE A 10 -7.34 -1.95 -1.39
CA ILE A 10 -8.26 -0.81 -1.19
C ILE A 10 -7.68 0.18 -0.18
N ARG A 11 -7.09 -0.33 0.90
CA ARG A 11 -6.48 0.52 1.93
C ARG A 11 -5.26 1.28 1.41
N LEU A 12 -4.39 0.63 0.64
CA LEU A 12 -3.22 1.24 0.02
C LEU A 12 -3.63 2.30 -1.01
N ALA A 13 -4.67 2.05 -1.80
CA ALA A 13 -5.24 3.04 -2.73
C ALA A 13 -5.78 4.27 -1.98
N LYS A 14 -6.50 4.07 -0.87
CA LYS A 14 -6.99 5.17 -0.01
C LYS A 14 -5.85 5.97 0.63
N LEU A 15 -4.80 5.30 1.08
CA LEU A 15 -3.59 5.94 1.60
C LEU A 15 -2.96 6.84 0.54
N PHE A 16 -2.72 6.28 -0.64
CA PHE A 16 -2.16 7.00 -1.78
C PHE A 16 -2.97 8.26 -2.10
N ARG A 17 -4.29 8.12 -2.23
CA ARG A 17 -5.20 9.23 -2.49
C ARG A 17 -5.16 10.30 -1.40
N THR A 18 -5.11 9.88 -0.14
CA THR A 18 -5.02 10.83 0.99
C THR A 18 -3.72 11.64 0.92
N ILE A 19 -2.60 10.99 0.61
CA ILE A 19 -1.30 11.65 0.46
C ILE A 19 -1.32 12.61 -0.72
N GLU A 20 -1.92 12.21 -1.84
CA GLU A 20 -2.00 13.05 -3.03
C GLU A 20 -2.91 14.27 -2.83
N GLU A 21 -4.14 14.07 -2.34
CA GLU A 21 -5.13 15.15 -2.21
C GLU A 21 -4.84 16.08 -1.04
N SER A 22 -4.27 15.55 0.05
CA SER A 22 -4.16 16.26 1.33
C SER A 22 -2.75 16.29 1.93
N GLY A 23 -1.78 15.64 1.30
CA GLY A 23 -0.41 15.53 1.83
C GLY A 23 -0.27 14.53 2.98
N LEU A 24 0.99 14.23 3.33
CA LEU A 24 1.35 13.25 4.36
C LEU A 24 0.79 13.58 5.76
N THR A 25 0.65 14.86 6.10
CA THR A 25 0.20 15.30 7.44
C THR A 25 -1.23 14.89 7.78
N ASN A 26 -2.04 14.57 6.78
CA ASN A 26 -3.44 14.18 6.94
C ASN A 26 -3.65 12.66 6.99
N VAL A 27 -2.59 11.87 6.82
CA VAL A 27 -2.66 10.41 6.92
C VAL A 27 -2.90 10.00 8.37
N LYS A 28 -3.91 9.16 8.58
CA LYS A 28 -4.23 8.58 9.89
C LYS A 28 -3.87 7.10 9.93
N LEU A 29 -3.33 6.67 11.05
CA LEU A 29 -3.17 5.24 11.35
C LEU A 29 -4.53 4.61 11.59
N ILE A 30 -4.63 3.31 11.32
CA ILE A 30 -5.86 2.54 11.52
C ILE A 30 -5.85 1.88 12.90
N GLU A 31 -7.01 1.39 13.33
CA GLU A 31 -7.11 0.49 14.47
C GLU A 31 -6.43 -0.84 14.15
N GLU A 32 -5.52 -1.29 15.04
CA GLU A 32 -4.77 -2.53 14.87
C GLU A 32 -5.61 -3.72 15.33
N LYS A 33 -6.02 -4.57 14.37
CA LYS A 33 -6.82 -5.77 14.67
C LYS A 33 -6.04 -7.07 14.49
N ASP A 34 -5.01 -7.03 13.66
CA ASP A 34 -4.15 -8.16 13.35
C ASP A 34 -2.73 -7.69 12.96
N ILE A 35 -1.87 -8.67 12.67
CA ILE A 35 -0.48 -8.44 12.29
C ILE A 35 -0.33 -7.65 10.97
N ILE A 36 -1.30 -7.72 10.06
CA ILE A 36 -1.27 -6.96 8.81
C ILE A 36 -1.48 -5.48 9.12
N ASP A 37 -2.45 -5.17 9.97
CA ASP A 37 -2.73 -3.81 10.44
C ASP A 37 -1.53 -3.23 11.21
N GLU A 38 -0.93 -4.00 12.11
CA GLU A 38 0.29 -3.61 12.86
C GLU A 38 1.45 -3.29 11.91
N PHE A 39 1.73 -4.17 10.95
CA PHE A 39 2.81 -3.99 9.99
C PHE A 39 2.56 -2.80 9.06
N TYR A 40 1.31 -2.64 8.61
CA TYR A 40 0.86 -1.48 7.85
C TYR A 40 1.09 -0.18 8.63
N ASN A 41 0.57 -0.08 9.85
CA ASN A 41 0.72 1.12 10.68
C ASN A 41 2.18 1.44 10.96
N LYS A 42 3.00 0.41 11.24
CA LYS A 42 4.43 0.58 11.42
C LYS A 42 5.08 1.17 10.17
N SER A 43 4.79 0.63 8.99
CA SER A 43 5.32 1.14 7.71
C SER A 43 4.92 2.60 7.47
N VAL A 44 3.64 2.94 7.63
CA VAL A 44 3.10 4.29 7.45
C VAL A 44 3.71 5.25 8.45
N SER A 45 3.81 4.86 9.73
CA SER A 45 4.38 5.71 10.78
C SER A 45 5.84 6.09 10.52
N MET A 46 6.63 5.20 9.91
CA MET A 46 8.01 5.51 9.55
C MET A 46 8.08 6.53 8.40
N VAL A 47 7.19 6.41 7.41
CA VAL A 47 7.05 7.42 6.34
C VAL A 47 6.67 8.78 6.93
N LEU A 48 5.68 8.82 7.82
CA LEU A 48 5.22 10.06 8.46
C LEU A 48 6.30 10.73 9.33
N ARG A 49 7.20 9.93 9.93
CA ARG A 49 8.34 10.41 10.70
C ARG A 49 9.54 10.80 9.84
N GLY A 50 9.41 10.77 8.51
CA GLY A 50 10.47 11.15 7.57
C GLY A 50 11.68 10.20 7.60
N LYS A 51 11.48 8.92 7.92
CA LYS A 51 12.57 7.94 7.86
C LYS A 51 13.05 7.77 6.41
N ILE A 52 14.35 7.53 6.25
CA ILE A 52 14.94 7.28 4.93
C ILE A 52 14.50 5.90 4.39
N PRO A 53 14.35 5.74 3.06
CA PRO A 53 13.86 4.50 2.47
C PRO A 53 14.66 3.25 2.87
N GLU A 54 15.98 3.35 2.97
CA GLU A 54 16.86 2.23 3.34
C GLU A 54 16.60 1.75 4.76
N HIS A 55 16.30 2.68 5.68
CA HIS A 55 15.95 2.34 7.05
C HIS A 55 14.58 1.67 7.12
N ILE A 56 13.60 2.17 6.36
CA ILE A 56 12.27 1.57 6.26
C ILE A 56 12.41 0.14 5.72
N ASP A 57 13.13 -0.04 4.61
CA ASP A 57 13.31 -1.35 3.98
C ASP A 57 13.98 -2.36 4.91
N LEU A 58 15.02 -1.94 5.63
CA LEU A 58 15.72 -2.78 6.61
C LEU A 58 14.76 -3.27 7.70
N ILE A 59 14.01 -2.36 8.32
CA ILE A 59 13.08 -2.70 9.41
C ILE A 59 11.97 -3.62 8.90
N LEU A 60 11.36 -3.30 7.75
CA LEU A 60 10.29 -4.12 7.18
C LEU A 60 10.80 -5.50 6.73
N SER A 61 12.04 -5.60 6.23
CA SER A 61 12.67 -6.89 5.87
C SER A 61 12.89 -7.78 7.09
N PHE A 62 13.34 -7.20 8.20
CA PHE A 62 13.54 -7.94 9.45
C PHE A 62 12.21 -8.45 10.00
N GLU A 63 11.19 -7.60 10.05
CA GLU A 63 9.85 -7.96 10.50
C GLU A 63 9.20 -9.03 9.61
N LEU A 64 9.36 -8.92 8.29
CA LEU A 64 8.88 -9.94 7.35
C LEU A 64 9.59 -11.29 7.57
N THR A 65 10.90 -11.27 7.76
CA THR A 65 11.68 -12.50 8.03
C THR A 65 11.24 -13.15 9.35
N ARG A 66 10.92 -12.34 10.36
CA ARG A 66 10.35 -12.82 11.61
C ARG A 66 8.99 -13.48 11.39
N ALA A 67 8.10 -12.85 10.64
CA ALA A 67 6.78 -13.42 10.32
C ALA A 67 6.90 -14.75 9.55
N ILE A 68 7.80 -14.85 8.58
CA ILE A 68 8.06 -16.11 7.85
C ILE A 68 8.55 -17.20 8.81
N ARG A 69 9.51 -16.87 9.69
CA ARG A 69 10.04 -17.81 10.69
C ARG A 69 8.98 -18.29 11.68
N ASP A 70 8.07 -17.38 12.06
CA ASP A 70 6.99 -17.67 13.00
C ASP A 70 5.83 -18.43 12.32
N ASN A 71 5.98 -18.81 11.04
CA ASN A 71 5.06 -19.63 10.23
C ASN A 71 3.63 -19.06 10.15
N PHE A 72 3.50 -17.75 9.94
CA PHE A 72 2.21 -17.16 9.54
C PHE A 72 1.74 -17.73 8.20
N ASP A 73 0.43 -17.70 7.98
CA ASP A 73 -0.16 -18.21 6.74
C ASP A 73 0.27 -17.41 5.50
N ASP A 74 0.19 -18.06 4.35
CA ASP A 74 0.65 -17.49 3.08
C ASP A 74 -0.06 -16.18 2.72
N GLU A 75 -1.35 -16.04 3.04
CA GLU A 75 -2.12 -14.83 2.74
C GLU A 75 -1.63 -13.64 3.59
N VAL A 76 -1.34 -13.87 4.87
CA VAL A 76 -0.70 -12.88 5.74
C VAL A 76 0.68 -12.52 5.19
N ILE A 77 1.54 -13.49 4.88
CA ILE A 77 2.89 -13.21 4.34
C ILE A 77 2.80 -12.41 3.04
N GLN A 78 1.85 -12.73 2.16
CA GLN A 78 1.57 -11.99 0.94
C GLN A 78 1.22 -10.53 1.24
N CYS A 79 0.32 -10.28 2.19
CA CYS A 79 -0.04 -8.93 2.61
C CYS A 79 1.17 -8.13 3.12
N LEU A 80 2.02 -8.73 3.96
CA LEU A 80 3.23 -8.08 4.48
C LEU A 80 4.22 -7.72 3.36
N ILE A 81 4.39 -8.61 2.37
CA ILE A 81 5.20 -8.34 1.17
C ILE A 81 4.64 -7.15 0.40
N LEU A 82 3.33 -7.11 0.16
CA LEU A 82 2.67 -6.02 -0.56
C LEU A 82 2.85 -4.68 0.15
N VAL A 83 2.66 -4.61 1.47
CA VAL A 83 2.93 -3.39 2.24
C VAL A 83 4.37 -2.93 2.05
N LYS A 84 5.34 -3.83 2.24
CA LYS A 84 6.77 -3.51 2.08
C LYS A 84 7.09 -3.00 0.68
N LYS A 85 6.51 -3.59 -0.36
CA LYS A 85 6.76 -3.23 -1.76
C LYS A 85 6.12 -1.91 -2.16
N LEU A 86 4.95 -1.59 -1.61
CA LEU A 86 4.13 -0.48 -2.07
C LEU A 86 4.25 0.79 -1.21
N ILE A 87 4.73 0.71 0.03
CA ILE A 87 4.78 1.89 0.92
C ILE A 87 5.68 3.01 0.38
N GLU A 88 6.84 2.67 -0.18
CA GLU A 88 7.76 3.65 -0.78
C GLU A 88 7.27 4.20 -2.12
N PRO A 89 6.75 3.39 -3.06
CA PRO A 89 6.03 3.91 -4.22
C PRO A 89 4.90 4.88 -3.85
N ILE A 90 4.08 4.54 -2.85
CA ILE A 90 2.99 5.38 -2.37
C ILE A 90 3.50 6.72 -1.83
N ARG A 91 4.55 6.69 -1.01
CA ARG A 91 5.22 7.90 -0.51
C ARG A 91 5.67 8.83 -1.64
N ASN A 92 6.16 8.24 -2.73
CA ASN A 92 6.68 8.97 -3.89
C ASN A 92 5.61 9.27 -4.96
N LEU A 93 4.33 9.06 -4.64
CA LEU A 93 3.19 9.28 -5.53
C LEU A 93 3.28 8.48 -6.85
N LYS A 94 3.87 7.28 -6.81
CA LYS A 94 3.97 6.34 -7.94
C LYS A 94 2.79 5.36 -7.94
N TYR A 95 1.72 5.74 -8.62
CA TYR A 95 0.46 5.00 -8.63
C TYR A 95 0.49 3.74 -9.51
N ASP A 96 1.34 3.73 -10.54
CA ASP A 96 1.57 2.62 -11.47
C ASP A 96 1.94 1.33 -10.73
N ASN A 97 2.76 1.43 -9.68
CA ASN A 97 3.10 0.29 -8.83
C ASN A 97 1.86 -0.31 -8.14
N ILE A 98 0.92 0.49 -7.66
CA ILE A 98 -0.28 -0.02 -6.99
C ILE A 98 -1.13 -0.83 -7.98
N ILE A 99 -1.28 -0.32 -9.21
CA ILE A 99 -2.07 -0.95 -10.28
C ILE A 99 -1.43 -2.26 -10.74
N GLU A 100 -0.12 -2.25 -11.03
CA GLU A 100 0.58 -3.45 -11.51
C GLU A 100 0.55 -4.59 -10.49
N PHE A 101 0.70 -4.27 -9.20
CA PHE A 101 0.57 -5.28 -8.16
C PHE A 101 -0.89 -5.74 -7.98
N ALA A 102 -1.86 -4.81 -8.01
CA ALA A 102 -3.29 -5.16 -7.90
C ALA A 102 -3.75 -6.08 -9.04
N LYS A 103 -3.29 -5.84 -10.27
CA LYS A 103 -3.58 -6.68 -11.45
C LYS A 103 -3.20 -8.14 -11.26
N VAL A 104 -2.15 -8.41 -10.50
CA VAL A 104 -1.60 -9.76 -10.32
C VAL A 104 -2.14 -10.43 -9.04
N TRP A 105 -2.43 -9.65 -7.98
CA TRP A 105 -2.70 -10.20 -6.65
C TRP A 105 -4.13 -9.96 -6.15
N ALA A 106 -4.81 -8.91 -6.61
CA ALA A 106 -6.19 -8.62 -6.21
C ALA A 106 -7.18 -9.44 -7.04
N SER A 107 -8.41 -9.57 -6.53
CA SER A 107 -9.53 -10.04 -7.34
C SER A 107 -9.83 -9.09 -8.49
N THR A 108 -10.42 -9.60 -9.57
CA THR A 108 -10.81 -8.79 -10.74
C THR A 108 -11.69 -7.60 -10.36
N GLU A 109 -12.63 -7.80 -9.42
CA GLU A 109 -13.52 -6.75 -8.92
C GLU A 109 -12.75 -5.60 -8.26
N VAL A 110 -11.82 -5.93 -7.37
CA VAL A 110 -11.01 -4.93 -6.64
C VAL A 110 -9.96 -4.28 -7.53
N TYR A 111 -9.37 -5.05 -8.45
CA TYR A 111 -8.51 -4.48 -9.48
C TYR A 111 -9.26 -3.40 -10.26
N HIS A 112 -10.49 -3.68 -10.74
CA HIS A 112 -11.28 -2.68 -11.45
C HIS A 112 -11.66 -1.49 -10.56
N GLU A 113 -12.04 -1.71 -9.30
CA GLU A 113 -12.33 -0.63 -8.34
C GLU A 113 -11.12 0.31 -8.17
N ILE A 114 -9.94 -0.24 -7.91
CA ILE A 114 -8.71 0.54 -7.71
C ILE A 114 -8.27 1.20 -9.01
N ASN A 115 -8.39 0.49 -10.12
CA ASN A 115 -8.10 1.00 -11.43
C ASN A 115 -9.03 2.17 -11.77
N ASP A 116 -10.31 2.13 -11.41
CA ASP A 116 -11.23 3.25 -11.62
C ASP A 116 -10.96 4.41 -10.65
N GLU A 117 -10.68 4.13 -9.37
CA GLU A 117 -10.34 5.16 -8.38
C GLU A 117 -9.02 5.88 -8.69
N ILE A 118 -8.03 5.15 -9.24
CA ILE A 118 -6.70 5.65 -9.56
C ILE A 118 -6.59 6.03 -11.04
N LEU A 119 -6.81 5.16 -12.03
CA LEU A 119 -6.60 5.53 -13.45
C LEU A 119 -7.50 6.64 -13.96
N GLN A 120 -8.78 6.71 -13.60
CA GLN A 120 -9.67 7.70 -14.25
C GLN A 120 -9.22 9.14 -13.98
N LYS A 121 -8.71 9.43 -12.78
CA LYS A 121 -8.17 10.76 -12.44
C LYS A 121 -6.83 11.05 -13.10
N TYR A 122 -5.98 10.05 -13.28
CA TYR A 122 -4.62 10.25 -13.80
C TYR A 122 -4.59 10.26 -15.33
N VAL A 123 -5.37 9.40 -15.97
CA VAL A 123 -5.63 9.46 -17.42
C VAL A 123 -6.21 10.84 -17.77
N GLN A 124 -7.22 11.32 -17.04
CA GLN A 124 -7.74 12.68 -17.27
C GLN A 124 -6.68 13.77 -17.08
N ARG A 125 -5.87 13.71 -16.02
CA ARG A 125 -4.81 14.69 -15.77
C ARG A 125 -3.69 14.67 -16.81
N ASP A 126 -3.31 13.50 -17.30
CA ASP A 126 -2.29 13.38 -18.37
C ASP A 126 -2.86 13.86 -19.71
N PHE A 127 -4.14 13.60 -20.00
CA PHE A 127 -4.84 14.18 -21.15
C PHE A 127 -5.00 15.71 -21.02
N GLU A 128 -5.29 16.25 -19.84
CA GLU A 128 -5.44 17.69 -19.59
C GLU A 128 -4.09 18.43 -19.55
N ARG A 129 -3.01 17.74 -19.16
CA ARG A 129 -1.64 18.29 -19.15
C ARG A 129 -0.94 18.25 -20.51
N GLY A 130 -1.57 17.63 -21.51
CA GLY A 130 -1.27 17.75 -22.94
C GLY A 130 0.20 18.01 -23.27
N ASP A 131 0.94 16.92 -23.51
CA ASP A 131 1.85 16.93 -24.65
C ASP A 131 1.03 16.94 -25.96
#